data_AF-A0A7K3ERB8-F1
#
_entry.id   AF-A0A7K3ERB8-F1
#
_cell.length_a   1.000
_cell.length_b   1.000
_cell.length_c   1.000
_cell.angle_alpha   90.00
_cell.angle_beta   90.00
_cell.angle_gamma   90.00
#
_symmetry.space_group_name_H-M   'P 1'
#
loop_
_entity.id
_entity.type
_entity.pdbx_description
1 polymer ?
#
loop_
_entity_poly.entity_id
_entity_poly.type
_entity_poly.pdbx_seq_one_letter_code
_entity_poly.pdbx_strand_id
1 'polypeptide(L)'
;GSGDPYDAVRLGSPERAAGRLTGVFAAHADALAREDGPALDRVAEELERRGFLLFAAEAHAQAVPAHRDPRAARTARTRAAALARRCQGARTPALSALVLGELTARQRQIVTLAAAGLSNRQIAERLTLSVRTVGNHLYGAYTRLGAGDRGALPWLMELPESQPA
;
A
#
# COMPACT_ATOMS: atom_id res chain seq x y z
N GLY A 1 25.74 12.23 14.63
CA GLY A 1 24.75 11.87 15.66
C GLY A 1 23.42 12.43 15.24
N SER A 2 22.59 11.61 14.60
CA SER A 2 21.22 12.02 14.23
C SER A 2 20.33 11.49 15.33
N GLY A 3 19.95 12.36 16.28
CA GLY A 3 19.09 12.00 17.39
C GLY A 3 17.78 11.37 16.90
N ASP A 4 17.31 10.38 17.63
CA ASP A 4 16.07 9.68 17.35
C ASP A 4 14.92 10.69 17.14
N PRO A 5 14.03 10.54 16.13
CA PRO A 5 12.77 11.28 16.04
C PRO A 5 12.08 11.53 17.39
N TYR A 6 12.11 10.51 18.25
CA TYR A 6 11.52 10.53 19.56
C TYR A 6 12.25 11.47 20.53
N ASP A 7 13.55 11.72 20.36
CA ASP A 7 14.31 12.59 21.24
C ASP A 7 13.84 14.05 21.16
N ALA A 8 13.49 14.57 19.99
CA ALA A 8 13.00 15.95 19.88
C ALA A 8 11.70 16.16 20.66
N VAL A 9 10.81 15.15 20.63
CA VAL A 9 9.54 15.14 21.38
C VAL A 9 9.81 14.93 22.87
N ARG A 10 10.60 13.92 23.22
CA ARG A 10 10.98 13.57 24.60
C ARG A 10 11.67 14.72 25.31
N LEU A 11 12.48 15.51 24.59
CA LEU A 11 13.20 16.67 25.11
C LEU A 11 12.40 17.98 25.00
N GLY A 12 11.13 17.94 24.56
CA GLY A 12 10.26 19.11 24.49
C GLY A 12 10.79 20.21 23.56
N SER A 13 11.40 19.84 22.42
CA SER A 13 12.01 20.77 21.46
C SER A 13 11.11 20.97 20.22
N PRO A 14 10.10 21.87 20.27
CA PRO A 14 9.10 22.02 19.22
C PRO A 14 9.72 22.39 17.86
N GLU A 15 10.72 23.28 17.84
CA GLU A 15 11.43 23.68 16.61
C GLU A 15 12.11 22.49 15.91
N ARG A 16 12.75 21.62 16.70
CA ARG A 16 13.40 20.41 16.19
C ARG A 16 12.39 19.38 15.69
N ALA A 17 11.24 19.27 16.34
CA ALA A 17 10.16 18.41 15.88
C ALA A 17 9.54 18.93 14.57
N ALA A 18 9.22 20.23 14.52
CA ALA A 18 8.65 20.91 13.36
C ALA A 18 9.58 20.84 12.14
N GLY A 19 10.88 21.06 12.32
CA GLY A 19 11.87 20.98 11.25
C GLY A 19 11.89 19.66 10.48
N ARG A 20 11.47 18.55 11.11
CA ARG A 20 11.36 17.24 10.43
C ARG A 20 10.14 17.17 9.52
N LEU A 21 9.08 17.90 9.81
CA LEU A 21 7.85 17.94 8.99
C LEU A 21 7.97 18.93 7.83
N THR A 22 8.84 19.94 7.97
CA THR A 22 8.93 21.06 7.03
C THR A 22 9.06 20.60 5.58
N GLY A 23 8.07 20.95 4.77
CA GLY A 23 8.03 20.78 3.31
C GLY A 23 7.80 19.36 2.80
N VAL A 24 8.11 18.31 3.55
CA VAL A 24 8.13 16.94 3.01
C VAL A 24 6.74 16.43 2.63
N PHE A 25 5.72 16.72 3.44
CA PHE A 25 4.34 16.36 3.10
C PHE A 25 3.75 17.19 1.97
N ALA A 26 4.14 18.46 1.87
CA ALA A 26 3.74 19.30 0.73
C ALA A 26 4.37 18.78 -0.57
N ALA A 27 5.66 18.41 -0.54
CA ALA A 27 6.34 17.81 -1.67
C ALA A 27 5.74 16.44 -2.06
N HIS A 28 5.32 15.64 -1.07
CA HIS A 28 4.60 14.39 -1.32
C HIS A 28 3.27 14.64 -2.03
N ALA A 29 2.43 15.54 -1.49
CA ALA A 29 1.13 15.88 -2.07
C ALA A 29 1.29 16.42 -3.50
N ASP A 30 2.28 17.27 -3.73
CA ASP A 30 2.60 17.87 -5.02
C ASP A 30 3.09 16.83 -6.05
N ALA A 31 3.96 15.91 -5.65
CA ALA A 31 4.40 14.80 -6.50
C ALA A 31 3.25 13.85 -6.85
N LEU A 32 2.36 13.57 -5.90
CA LEU A 32 1.17 12.76 -6.11
C LEU A 32 0.18 13.43 -7.07
N ALA A 33 -0.09 14.72 -6.88
CA ALA A 33 -0.99 15.50 -7.74
C ALA A 33 -0.51 15.58 -9.19
N ARG A 34 0.80 15.48 -9.42
CA ARG A 34 1.40 15.44 -10.77
C ARG A 34 1.58 14.04 -11.34
N GLU A 35 1.23 13.00 -10.58
CA GLU A 35 1.54 11.60 -10.92
C GLU A 35 3.01 11.40 -11.31
N ASP A 36 3.92 12.04 -10.56
CA ASP A 36 5.36 12.05 -10.85
C ASP A 36 6.08 10.94 -10.04
N GLY A 37 6.27 9.79 -10.69
CA GLY A 37 6.95 8.62 -10.09
C GLY A 37 8.35 8.94 -9.54
N PRO A 38 9.27 9.52 -10.34
CA PRO A 38 10.59 9.93 -9.85
C PRO A 38 10.55 10.95 -8.71
N ALA A 39 9.58 11.86 -8.66
CA ALA A 39 9.42 12.77 -7.52
C ALA A 39 8.93 12.03 -6.27
N LEU A 40 7.98 11.11 -6.41
CA LEU A 40 7.50 10.27 -5.31
C LEU A 40 8.61 9.41 -4.70
N ASP A 41 9.52 8.85 -5.52
CA ASP A 41 10.68 8.11 -5.01
C ASP A 41 11.64 9.00 -4.21
N ARG A 42 11.94 10.22 -4.70
CA ARG A 42 12.77 11.18 -3.96
C ARG A 42 12.14 11.60 -2.63
N VAL A 43 10.82 11.80 -2.61
CA VAL A 43 10.06 12.09 -1.40
C VAL A 43 10.12 10.90 -0.44
N ALA A 44 9.99 9.67 -0.94
CA ALA A 44 10.07 8.46 -0.12
C ALA A 44 11.43 8.32 0.56
N GLU A 45 12.52 8.56 -0.17
CA GLU A 45 13.89 8.56 0.38
C GLU A 45 14.07 9.63 1.46
N GLU A 46 13.50 10.82 1.27
CA GLU A 46 13.54 11.89 2.26
C GLU A 46 12.72 11.55 3.51
N LEU A 47 11.53 10.97 3.34
CA LEU A 47 10.71 10.48 4.45
C LEU A 47 11.43 9.39 5.24
N GLU A 48 12.09 8.44 4.57
CA GLU A 48 12.88 7.39 5.22
C GLU A 48 14.05 7.98 6.01
N ARG A 49 14.81 8.91 5.42
CA ARG A 49 15.90 9.62 6.09
C ARG A 49 15.41 10.41 7.32
N ARG A 50 14.18 10.92 7.26
CA ARG A 50 13.49 11.57 8.38
C ARG A 50 12.71 10.59 9.27
N GLY A 51 12.89 9.28 9.14
CA GLY A 51 12.29 8.27 10.03
C GLY A 51 10.76 8.10 9.88
N PHE A 52 10.14 8.68 8.87
CA PHE A 52 8.71 8.53 8.57
C PHE A 52 8.48 7.27 7.70
N LEU A 53 8.83 6.10 8.23
CA LEU A 53 8.89 4.84 7.47
C LEU A 53 7.55 4.47 6.79
N LEU A 54 6.42 4.70 7.47
CA LEU A 54 5.11 4.41 6.90
C LEU A 54 4.84 5.29 5.67
N PHE A 55 5.04 6.61 5.81
CA PHE A 55 4.85 7.55 4.70
C PHE A 55 5.84 7.30 3.55
N ALA A 56 7.08 6.90 3.86
CA ALA A 56 8.03 6.48 2.83
C ALA A 56 7.55 5.23 2.06
N ALA A 57 6.96 4.26 2.77
CA ALA A 57 6.37 3.08 2.14
C ALA A 57 5.18 3.46 1.24
N GLU A 58 4.33 4.38 1.68
CA GLU A 58 3.21 4.89 0.89
C GLU A 58 3.66 5.66 -0.36
N ALA A 59 4.66 6.53 -0.23
CA ALA A 59 5.20 7.29 -1.35
C ALA A 59 5.74 6.36 -2.45
N HIS A 60 6.52 5.34 -2.08
CA HIS A 60 6.95 4.31 -3.04
C HIS A 60 5.79 3.49 -3.60
N ALA A 61 4.76 3.18 -2.81
CA ALA A 61 3.58 2.46 -3.30
C ALA A 61 2.81 3.28 -4.34
N GLN A 62 2.66 4.58 -4.10
CA GLN A 62 2.03 5.53 -5.02
C GLN A 62 2.89 5.81 -6.26
N ALA A 63 4.22 5.67 -6.16
CA ALA A 63 5.11 5.80 -7.32
C ALA A 63 4.92 4.68 -8.35
N VAL A 64 4.44 3.49 -7.93
CA VAL A 64 4.27 2.33 -8.81
C VAL A 64 3.37 2.62 -10.02
N PRO A 65 2.12 3.12 -9.87
CA PRO A 65 1.29 3.48 -11.02
C PRO A 65 1.78 4.73 -11.77
N ALA A 66 2.55 5.60 -11.12
CA ALA A 66 3.06 6.84 -11.71
C ALA A 66 4.29 6.64 -12.61
N HIS A 67 5.00 5.52 -12.47
CA HIS A 67 6.16 5.20 -13.30
C HIS A 67 5.78 4.68 -14.68
N ARG A 68 6.34 5.31 -15.73
CA ARG A 68 6.24 4.80 -17.10
C ARG A 68 7.19 3.64 -17.38
N ASP A 69 8.35 3.60 -16.71
CA ASP A 69 9.32 2.51 -16.83
C ASP A 69 8.94 1.33 -15.90
N PRO A 70 8.67 0.13 -16.44
CA PRO A 70 8.37 -1.04 -15.62
C PRO A 70 9.46 -1.41 -14.62
N ARG A 71 10.75 -1.11 -14.90
CA ARG A 71 11.85 -1.39 -13.97
C ARG A 71 11.83 -0.44 -12.77
N ALA A 72 11.59 0.84 -13.01
CA ALA A 72 11.38 1.82 -11.94
C ALA A 72 10.16 1.44 -11.08
N ALA A 73 9.02 1.11 -11.70
CA ALA A 73 7.82 0.66 -10.99
C ALA A 73 8.07 -0.60 -10.12
N ARG A 74 8.84 -1.56 -10.62
CA ARG A 74 9.22 -2.77 -9.84
C ARG A 74 10.14 -2.42 -8.67
N THR A 75 11.06 -1.48 -8.86
CA THR A 75 11.96 -1.00 -7.81
C THR A 75 11.16 -0.33 -6.69
N ALA A 76 10.29 0.61 -7.04
CA ALA A 76 9.40 1.30 -6.11
C ALA A 76 8.54 0.30 -5.32
N ARG A 77 7.92 -0.69 -6.00
CA ARG A 77 7.17 -1.76 -5.32
C ARG A 77 8.02 -2.52 -4.29
N THR A 78 9.23 -2.91 -4.68
CA THR A 78 10.14 -3.66 -3.80
C THR A 78 10.51 -2.84 -2.56
N ARG A 79 10.75 -1.53 -2.74
CA ARG A 79 11.03 -0.60 -1.64
C ARG A 79 9.82 -0.42 -0.72
N ALA A 80 8.64 -0.18 -1.28
CA ALA A 80 7.39 -0.07 -0.52
C ALA A 80 7.14 -1.32 0.34
N ALA A 81 7.27 -2.52 -0.24
CA ALA A 81 7.09 -3.78 0.48
C ALA A 81 8.13 -3.97 1.60
N ALA A 82 9.39 -3.56 1.38
CA ALA A 82 10.44 -3.65 2.38
C ALA A 82 10.19 -2.72 3.58
N LEU A 83 9.74 -1.49 3.34
CA LEU A 83 9.41 -0.53 4.37
C LEU A 83 8.13 -0.91 5.13
N ALA A 84 7.10 -1.38 4.42
CA ALA A 84 5.84 -1.81 5.03
C ALA A 84 6.04 -2.94 6.06
N ARG A 85 6.96 -3.88 5.80
CA ARG A 85 7.31 -4.94 6.78
C ARG A 85 7.88 -4.40 8.09
N ARG A 86 8.49 -3.20 8.08
CA ARG A 86 9.02 -2.52 9.27
C ARG A 86 7.96 -1.74 10.04
N CYS A 87 6.75 -1.61 9.49
CA CYS A 87 5.65 -0.82 10.06
C CYS A 87 4.64 -1.66 10.86
N GLN A 88 5.05 -2.83 11.40
CA GLN A 88 4.26 -3.64 12.34
C GLN A 88 2.81 -3.94 11.91
N GLY A 89 2.59 -4.17 10.61
CA GLY A 89 1.26 -4.48 10.09
C GLY A 89 0.36 -3.26 9.84
N ALA A 90 0.94 -2.05 9.75
CA ALA A 90 0.24 -0.86 9.31
C ALA A 90 -0.52 -1.10 8.00
N ARG A 91 -1.77 -0.65 7.98
CA ARG A 91 -2.69 -0.76 6.84
C ARG A 91 -3.07 0.64 6.40
N THR A 92 -2.84 0.92 5.13
CA THR A 92 -3.18 2.21 4.53
C THR A 92 -3.64 2.02 3.09
N PRO A 93 -4.40 2.97 2.52
CA PRO A 93 -4.90 2.84 1.17
C PRO A 93 -3.82 2.57 0.12
N ALA A 94 -2.67 3.24 0.20
CA ALA A 94 -1.57 3.07 -0.73
C ALA A 94 -0.96 1.66 -0.66
N LEU A 95 -0.73 1.13 0.55
CA LEU A 95 -0.17 -0.21 0.73
C LEU A 95 -1.15 -1.31 0.33
N SER A 96 -2.43 -1.12 0.61
CA SER A 96 -3.47 -2.06 0.19
C SER A 96 -3.65 -2.07 -1.33
N ALA A 97 -3.58 -0.91 -1.99
CA ALA A 97 -3.58 -0.81 -3.45
C ALA A 97 -2.35 -1.50 -4.08
N LEU A 98 -1.16 -1.37 -3.47
CA LEU A 98 0.05 -2.04 -3.91
C LEU A 98 -0.13 -3.57 -3.94
N VAL A 99 -0.69 -4.11 -2.86
CA VAL A 99 -0.92 -5.55 -2.69
C VAL A 99 -2.01 -6.06 -3.65
N LEU A 100 -3.09 -5.30 -3.84
CA LEU A 100 -4.13 -5.61 -4.85
C LEU A 100 -3.58 -5.59 -6.29
N GLY A 101 -2.57 -4.77 -6.55
CA GLY A 101 -1.87 -4.70 -7.83
C GLY A 101 -1.18 -6.01 -8.23
N GLU A 102 -0.92 -6.93 -7.29
CA GLU A 102 -0.29 -8.23 -7.58
C GLU A 102 -1.28 -9.30 -8.04
N LEU A 103 -2.56 -9.10 -7.75
CA LEU A 103 -3.62 -10.00 -8.15
C LEU A 103 -3.92 -9.85 -9.66
N THR A 104 -4.38 -10.92 -10.30
CA THR A 104 -5.03 -10.76 -11.61
C THR A 104 -6.38 -10.06 -11.45
N ALA A 105 -6.93 -9.51 -12.54
CA ALA A 105 -8.27 -8.90 -12.50
C ALA A 105 -9.33 -9.86 -11.93
N ARG A 106 -9.25 -11.15 -12.32
CA ARG A 106 -10.16 -12.17 -11.81
C ARG A 106 -9.95 -12.48 -10.33
N GLN A 107 -8.70 -12.57 -9.88
CA GLN A 107 -8.38 -12.75 -8.47
C GLN A 107 -8.88 -11.57 -7.63
N ARG A 108 -8.67 -10.33 -8.08
CA ARG A 108 -9.21 -9.14 -7.39
C ARG A 108 -10.72 -9.23 -7.21
N GLN A 109 -11.45 -9.47 -8.30
CA GLN A 109 -12.91 -9.54 -8.25
C GLN A 109 -13.41 -10.60 -7.25
N ILE A 110 -12.80 -11.78 -7.25
CA ILE A 110 -13.16 -12.87 -6.34
C ILE A 110 -12.80 -12.52 -4.89
N VAL A 111 -11.63 -11.94 -4.67
CA VAL A 111 -11.17 -11.53 -3.33
C VAL A 111 -12.04 -10.41 -2.76
N THR A 112 -12.45 -9.42 -3.56
CA THR A 112 -13.34 -8.34 -3.13
C THR A 112 -14.70 -8.90 -2.66
N LEU A 113 -15.29 -9.82 -3.41
CA LEU A 113 -16.54 -10.47 -3.00
C LEU A 113 -16.35 -11.34 -1.74
N ALA A 114 -15.21 -12.01 -1.61
CA ALA A 114 -14.90 -12.80 -0.43
C ALA A 114 -14.71 -11.92 0.83
N ALA A 115 -14.07 -10.76 0.67
CA ALA A 115 -13.89 -9.76 1.72
C ALA A 115 -15.24 -9.14 2.14
N ALA A 116 -16.18 -8.99 1.21
CA ALA A 116 -17.57 -8.61 1.48
C ALA A 116 -18.42 -9.73 2.13
N GLY A 117 -17.82 -10.87 2.49
CA GLY A 117 -18.50 -11.95 3.23
C GLY A 117 -19.16 -13.03 2.38
N LEU A 118 -19.11 -12.98 1.04
CA LEU A 118 -19.80 -13.97 0.19
C LEU A 118 -19.09 -15.34 0.20
N SER A 119 -19.81 -16.41 0.49
CA SER A 119 -19.27 -17.78 0.39
C SER A 119 -18.77 -18.10 -1.02
N ASN A 120 -17.88 -19.10 -1.15
CA ASN A 120 -17.36 -19.52 -2.46
C ASN A 120 -18.50 -19.93 -3.42
N ARG A 121 -19.60 -20.44 -2.88
CA ARG A 121 -20.81 -20.77 -3.64
C ARG A 121 -21.52 -19.53 -4.18
N GLN A 122 -21.74 -18.53 -3.33
CA GLN A 122 -22.35 -17.26 -3.75
C GLN A 122 -21.48 -16.53 -4.79
N ILE A 123 -20.15 -16.58 -4.63
CA ILE A 123 -19.21 -16.01 -5.61
C ILE A 123 -19.28 -16.77 -6.94
N ALA A 124 -19.32 -18.11 -6.88
CA ALA A 124 -19.41 -18.96 -8.05
C ALA A 124 -20.70 -18.70 -8.85
N GLU A 125 -21.83 -18.59 -8.16
CA GLU A 125 -23.13 -18.22 -8.75
C GLU A 125 -23.08 -16.82 -9.39
N ARG A 126 -22.58 -15.81 -8.66
CA ARG A 126 -22.53 -14.42 -9.14
C ARG A 126 -21.60 -14.22 -10.33
N LEU A 127 -20.52 -15.00 -10.42
CA LEU A 127 -19.49 -14.86 -11.44
C LEU A 127 -19.55 -15.93 -12.53
N THR A 128 -20.59 -16.77 -12.53
CA THR A 128 -20.79 -17.89 -13.46
C THR A 128 -19.57 -18.82 -13.52
N LEU A 129 -19.09 -19.25 -12.36
CA LEU A 129 -17.95 -20.17 -12.19
C LEU A 129 -18.34 -21.41 -11.42
N SER A 130 -17.46 -22.42 -11.42
CA SER A 130 -17.54 -23.50 -10.44
C SER A 130 -16.98 -23.06 -9.08
N VAL A 131 -17.49 -23.65 -7.99
CA VAL A 131 -16.94 -23.45 -6.62
C VAL A 131 -15.47 -23.82 -6.56
N ARG A 132 -15.05 -24.88 -7.28
CA ARG A 132 -13.64 -25.28 -7.40
C ARG A 132 -12.79 -24.19 -8.06
N THR A 133 -13.28 -23.57 -9.12
CA THR A 133 -12.58 -22.48 -9.81
C THR A 133 -12.40 -21.27 -8.89
N VAL A 134 -13.44 -20.90 -8.13
CA VAL A 134 -13.35 -19.85 -7.11
C VAL A 134 -12.31 -20.20 -6.05
N GLY A 135 -12.32 -21.43 -5.53
CA GLY A 135 -11.34 -21.91 -4.57
C GLY A 135 -9.89 -21.82 -5.09
N ASN A 136 -9.66 -22.22 -6.34
CA ASN A 136 -8.34 -22.13 -6.98
C ASN A 136 -7.86 -20.67 -7.13
N HIS A 137 -8.75 -19.76 -7.52
CA HIS A 137 -8.41 -18.34 -7.61
C HIS A 137 -8.11 -17.73 -6.25
N LEU A 138 -8.90 -18.07 -5.22
CA LEU A 138 -8.66 -17.62 -3.84
C LEU A 138 -7.33 -18.16 -3.31
N TYR A 139 -7.04 -19.45 -3.51
CA TYR A 139 -5.76 -20.04 -3.11
C TYR A 139 -4.59 -19.28 -3.76
N GLY A 140 -4.61 -19.11 -5.09
CA GLY A 140 -3.58 -18.36 -5.80
C GLY A 140 -3.50 -16.89 -5.39
N ALA A 141 -4.61 -16.28 -4.97
CA ALA A 141 -4.62 -14.93 -4.43
C ALA A 141 -3.97 -14.89 -3.04
N TYR A 142 -4.37 -15.76 -2.11
CA TYR A 142 -3.79 -15.85 -0.77
C TYR A 142 -2.28 -16.07 -0.80
N THR A 143 -1.80 -16.94 -1.68
CA THR A 143 -0.36 -17.13 -1.89
C THR A 143 0.35 -15.84 -2.31
N ARG A 144 -0.25 -15.04 -3.22
CA ARG A 144 0.34 -13.75 -3.65
C ARG A 144 0.27 -12.70 -2.56
N LEU A 145 -0.82 -12.67 -1.80
CA LEU A 145 -1.06 -11.71 -0.72
C LEU A 145 -0.23 -12.03 0.55
N GLY A 146 0.39 -13.21 0.63
CA GLY A 146 0.98 -13.71 1.88
C GLY A 146 -0.06 -13.91 2.99
N ALA A 147 -1.34 -14.02 2.62
CA ALA A 147 -2.45 -14.19 3.54
C ALA A 147 -2.62 -15.69 3.85
N GLY A 148 -2.75 -16.04 5.13
CA GLY A 148 -2.97 -17.42 5.54
C GLY A 148 -4.38 -17.92 5.22
N ASP A 149 -5.38 -17.03 5.28
CA ASP A 149 -6.78 -17.40 5.06
C ASP A 149 -7.68 -16.21 4.70
N ARG A 150 -8.98 -16.52 4.59
CA ARG A 150 -10.07 -15.59 4.31
C ARG A 150 -10.26 -14.51 5.39
N GLY A 151 -9.92 -14.79 6.64
CA GLY A 151 -10.00 -13.86 7.76
C GLY A 151 -8.95 -12.75 7.67
N ALA A 152 -7.94 -12.92 6.84
CA ALA A 152 -6.99 -11.88 6.48
C ALA A 152 -7.45 -10.99 5.31
N LEU A 153 -8.67 -11.13 4.78
CA LEU A 153 -9.20 -10.24 3.71
C LEU A 153 -9.91 -8.94 4.14
N PRO A 154 -10.46 -8.77 5.37
CA PRO A 154 -11.28 -7.60 5.72
C PRO A 154 -10.61 -6.23 5.47
N TRP A 155 -9.28 -6.14 5.53
CA TRP A 155 -8.56 -4.89 5.27
C TRP A 155 -8.66 -4.41 3.82
N LEU A 156 -9.10 -5.25 2.89
CA LEU A 156 -9.35 -4.84 1.50
C LEU A 156 -10.62 -4.00 1.34
N MET A 157 -11.55 -4.11 2.29
CA MET A 157 -12.79 -3.32 2.31
C MET A 157 -12.61 -1.95 2.97
N GLU A 158 -11.49 -1.72 3.66
CA GLU A 158 -11.13 -0.42 4.27
C GLU A 158 -10.49 0.55 3.25
N LEU A 159 -10.34 0.14 2.00
CA LEU A 159 -10.00 1.02 0.90
C LEU A 159 -11.22 1.89 0.58
N PRO A 160 -11.19 3.22 0.83
CA PRO A 160 -12.24 4.08 0.30
C PRO A 160 -12.28 3.87 -1.21
N GLU A 161 -13.47 3.55 -1.72
CA GLU A 161 -13.72 3.54 -3.15
C GLU A 161 -13.24 4.88 -3.69
N SER A 162 -12.23 4.86 -4.55
CA SER A 162 -11.91 6.01 -5.39
C SER A 162 -13.15 6.26 -6.25
N GLN A 163 -14.02 7.16 -5.78
CA GLN A 163 -15.11 7.69 -6.60
C GLN A 163 -14.46 8.40 -7.78
N PRO A 164 -14.73 7.98 -9.03
CA PRO A 164 -14.42 8.85 -10.15
C PRO A 164 -15.38 10.05 -10.08
N ALA A 165 -14.80 11.25 -10.13
CA ALA A 165 -15.54 12.48 -10.38
C ALA A 165 -16.09 12.51 -11.81
#